data_AF-A0A2N8RFV2-F1
#
_entry.id   AF-A0A2N8RFV2-F1
#
_cell.length_a   1.000
_cell.length_b   1.000
_cell.length_c   1.000
_cell.angle_alpha   90.00
_cell.angle_beta   90.00
_cell.angle_gamma   90.00
#
_symmetry.space_group_name_H-M   'P 1'
#
loop_
_entity.id
_entity.type
_entity.pdbx_description
1 polymer ?
#
loop_
_entity_poly.entity_id
_entity_poly.type
_entity_poly.pdbx_seq_one_letter_code
_entity_poly.pdbx_strand_id
1 'polypeptide(L)'
;MQTFVSGLSEQASFTALGGASGSLLQWLTAGDFIAQALAAAEDEAGGQWLWLYRAPWALLAQGGSQPSAEVLAQWQAQQRAVLQLRRHLRQRLVLVNVDRVASPLLAERFGVPFIEGALPDEKPNTPLLSTLANLFEQMAPECWELYEALEAAAWLPEGEPEFRTNRALPRAAELTELLDLVRAGRQLAAVSQRLEARETELQKLNEQLCSAQAASETTERQAQQQLIEHQQALQAARTQAEALQTEKQSLNEENELLLNQLHQVQEELEKHYLDAVSLKEKQAALEKELAQSKAAHQQAGKELTSASSKATDAEQARQKLAGELASLQKEKTELQAKEQSDAEENELLLNQLHQVQEELENYYLANREILTVMGQSEQTLHRARGVISRMAAHG
;
A
#
# COMPACT_ATOMS: atom_id res chain seq x y z
N MET A 1 -68.81 -65.62 24.24
CA MET A 1 -69.96 -64.70 24.28
C MET A 1 -69.38 -63.31 24.15
N GLN A 2 -69.81 -62.53 23.16
CA GLN A 2 -69.27 -61.19 22.94
C GLN A 2 -69.97 -60.21 23.89
N THR A 3 -69.19 -59.38 24.58
CA THR A 3 -69.69 -58.35 25.49
C THR A 3 -69.49 -56.98 24.85
N PHE A 4 -70.59 -56.27 24.63
CA PHE A 4 -70.55 -54.90 24.13
C PHE A 4 -70.60 -53.93 25.32
N VAL A 5 -69.72 -52.94 25.33
CA VAL A 5 -69.59 -51.99 26.44
C VAL A 5 -69.77 -50.57 25.94
N SER A 6 -70.55 -49.76 26.65
CA SER A 6 -70.69 -48.33 26.38
C SER A 6 -71.09 -47.56 27.64
N GLY A 7 -71.37 -46.26 27.48
CA GLY A 7 -71.88 -45.36 28.52
C GLY A 7 -70.83 -44.46 29.17
N LEU A 8 -69.54 -44.80 29.07
CA LEU A 8 -68.41 -43.92 29.34
C LEU A 8 -67.49 -43.82 28.11
N SER A 9 -66.49 -42.93 28.15
CA SER A 9 -65.44 -42.91 27.13
C SER A 9 -64.72 -44.26 27.06
N GLU A 10 -64.12 -44.58 25.91
CA GLU A 10 -63.40 -45.83 25.70
C GLU A 10 -62.34 -46.06 26.79
N GLN A 11 -61.51 -45.05 27.03
CA GLN A 11 -60.49 -45.08 28.07
C GLN A 11 -61.09 -45.31 29.46
N ALA A 12 -62.13 -44.54 29.86
CA ALA A 12 -62.75 -44.69 31.16
C ALA A 12 -63.44 -46.06 31.35
N SER A 13 -63.99 -46.62 30.27
CA SER A 13 -64.62 -47.94 30.26
C SER A 13 -63.60 -49.05 30.49
N PHE A 14 -62.46 -48.99 29.79
CA PHE A 14 -61.38 -49.96 29.98
C PHE A 14 -60.73 -49.81 31.35
N THR A 15 -60.51 -48.58 31.84
CA THR A 15 -60.00 -48.36 33.20
C THR A 15 -60.94 -48.95 34.25
N ALA A 16 -62.25 -48.76 34.11
CA ALA A 16 -63.26 -49.34 35.01
C ALA A 16 -63.19 -50.88 35.08
N LEU A 17 -62.79 -51.51 33.97
CA LEU A 17 -62.67 -52.96 33.82
C LEU A 17 -61.26 -53.51 34.08
N GLY A 18 -60.35 -52.69 34.63
CA GLY A 18 -58.98 -53.12 34.97
C GLY A 18 -58.00 -53.12 33.80
N GLY A 19 -58.23 -52.28 32.79
CA GLY A 19 -57.28 -52.02 31.69
C GLY A 19 -57.23 -53.07 30.58
N ALA A 20 -58.10 -54.07 30.61
CA ALA A 20 -58.08 -55.16 29.64
C ALA A 20 -58.83 -54.81 28.34
N SER A 21 -58.08 -54.67 27.24
CA SER A 21 -58.60 -54.70 25.87
C SER A 21 -58.47 -56.13 25.32
N GLY A 22 -59.56 -56.91 25.39
CA GLY A 22 -59.59 -58.30 24.90
C GLY A 22 -60.51 -58.46 23.70
N SER A 23 -60.29 -59.50 22.88
CA SER A 23 -61.14 -59.86 21.73
C SER A 23 -62.61 -60.18 22.10
N LEU A 24 -62.90 -60.36 23.38
CA LEU A 24 -64.24 -60.63 23.91
C LEU A 24 -65.04 -59.36 24.25
N LEU A 25 -64.38 -58.20 24.35
CA LEU A 25 -64.99 -56.96 24.79
C LEU A 25 -64.88 -55.89 23.70
N GLN A 26 -66.03 -55.47 23.17
CA GLN A 26 -66.10 -54.44 22.15
C GLN A 26 -66.69 -53.16 22.74
N TRP A 27 -65.89 -52.11 22.81
CA TRP A 27 -66.40 -50.79 23.15
C TRP A 27 -67.14 -50.17 21.95
N LEU A 28 -68.28 -49.54 22.22
CA LEU A 28 -69.09 -48.84 21.23
C LEU A 28 -69.39 -47.43 21.73
N THR A 29 -69.54 -46.49 20.79
CA THR A 29 -70.11 -45.18 21.13
C THR A 29 -71.52 -45.34 21.67
N ALA A 30 -71.99 -44.40 22.48
CA ALA A 30 -73.35 -44.47 23.06
C ALA A 30 -74.44 -44.62 21.99
N GLY A 31 -74.31 -43.90 20.87
CA GLY A 31 -75.26 -43.98 19.75
C GLY A 31 -75.23 -45.34 19.06
N ASP A 32 -74.04 -45.85 18.74
CA ASP A 32 -73.88 -47.16 18.08
C ASP A 32 -74.34 -48.29 18.99
N PHE A 33 -74.02 -48.21 20.28
CA PHE A 33 -74.48 -49.18 21.28
C PHE A 33 -76.00 -49.23 21.30
N ILE A 34 -76.67 -48.08 21.39
CA ILE A 34 -78.14 -48.03 21.44
C ILE A 34 -78.76 -48.60 20.15
N ALA A 35 -78.23 -48.23 18.98
CA ALA A 35 -78.72 -48.69 17.69
C ALA A 35 -78.54 -50.20 17.50
N GLN A 36 -77.35 -50.73 17.82
CA GLN A 36 -77.06 -52.17 17.68
C GLN A 36 -77.80 -53.00 18.72
N ALA A 37 -77.96 -52.49 19.95
CA ALA A 37 -78.71 -53.14 21.02
C ALA A 37 -80.20 -53.28 20.66
N LEU A 38 -80.80 -52.29 19.98
CA LEU A 38 -82.17 -52.38 19.46
C LEU A 38 -82.30 -53.43 18.37
N ALA A 39 -81.41 -53.41 17.38
CA ALA A 39 -81.42 -54.42 16.31
C ALA A 39 -81.26 -55.84 16.89
N ALA A 40 -80.35 -56.01 17.85
CA ALA A 40 -80.11 -57.29 18.52
C ALA A 40 -81.21 -57.70 19.53
N ALA A 41 -82.18 -56.82 19.82
CA ALA A 41 -83.37 -57.19 20.58
C ALA A 41 -84.34 -58.04 19.75
N GLU A 42 -84.29 -57.91 18.41
CA GLU A 42 -85.10 -58.69 17.46
C GLU A 42 -84.44 -60.02 17.11
N ASP A 43 -83.11 -60.10 17.16
CA ASP A 43 -82.34 -61.33 16.92
C ASP A 43 -82.04 -62.12 18.22
N GLU A 44 -82.23 -63.45 18.19
CA GLU A 44 -81.89 -64.36 19.30
C GLU A 44 -80.36 -64.55 19.50
N ALA A 45 -79.52 -63.86 18.74
CA ALA A 45 -78.07 -63.96 18.85
C ALA A 45 -77.57 -63.47 20.24
N GLY A 46 -76.96 -64.40 20.99
CA GLY A 46 -76.65 -64.26 22.42
C GLY A 46 -75.44 -63.39 22.79
N GLY A 47 -75.48 -62.08 22.50
CA GLY A 47 -74.56 -61.09 23.06
C GLY A 47 -74.98 -60.59 24.45
N GLN A 48 -74.00 -60.23 25.30
CA GLN A 48 -74.23 -59.48 26.54
C GLN A 48 -73.96 -58.00 26.30
N TRP A 49 -74.79 -57.15 26.87
CA TRP A 49 -74.70 -55.70 26.76
C TRP A 49 -74.40 -55.12 28.13
N LEU A 50 -73.35 -54.32 28.24
CA LEU A 50 -72.93 -53.67 29.46
C LEU A 50 -72.95 -52.16 29.26
N TRP A 51 -73.74 -51.49 30.10
CA TRP A 51 -73.78 -50.03 30.14
C TRP A 51 -73.17 -49.54 31.45
N LEU A 52 -72.05 -48.86 31.33
CA LEU A 52 -71.34 -48.21 32.41
C LEU A 52 -71.88 -46.79 32.57
N TYR A 53 -72.28 -46.41 33.77
CA TYR A 53 -72.69 -45.05 34.06
C TYR A 53 -72.03 -44.54 35.35
N ARG A 54 -72.12 -43.23 35.51
CA ARG A 54 -71.72 -42.49 36.70
C ARG A 54 -72.82 -41.52 37.08
N ALA A 55 -72.79 -41.07 38.33
CA ALA A 55 -73.68 -40.03 38.78
C ALA A 55 -73.44 -38.70 38.02
N PRO A 56 -74.49 -37.90 37.75
CA PRO A 56 -74.35 -36.69 36.94
C PRO A 56 -73.46 -35.63 37.61
N TRP A 57 -73.45 -35.53 38.94
CA TRP A 57 -72.53 -34.67 39.69
C TRP A 57 -71.08 -35.17 39.64
N ALA A 58 -70.85 -36.49 39.63
CA ALA A 58 -69.51 -37.07 39.50
C ALA A 58 -68.92 -36.81 38.11
N LEU A 59 -69.76 -36.84 37.08
CA LEU A 59 -69.39 -36.49 35.71
C LEU A 59 -68.95 -35.03 35.59
N LEU A 60 -69.70 -34.09 36.19
CA LEU A 60 -69.35 -32.68 36.15
C LEU A 60 -68.09 -32.34 36.95
N ALA A 61 -67.86 -33.03 38.07
CA ALA A 61 -66.70 -32.79 38.92
C ALA A 61 -65.37 -33.19 38.26
N GLN A 62 -65.39 -34.08 37.26
CA GLN A 62 -64.18 -34.51 36.54
C GLN A 62 -63.55 -33.39 35.70
N GLY A 63 -64.29 -32.31 35.42
CA GLY A 63 -63.79 -31.17 34.66
C GLY A 63 -63.59 -31.50 33.17
N GLY A 64 -64.50 -31.01 32.34
CA GLY A 64 -64.40 -31.11 30.88
C GLY A 64 -64.23 -29.74 30.23
N SER A 65 -63.74 -29.72 28.99
CA SER A 65 -63.75 -28.51 28.16
C SER A 65 -65.15 -28.13 27.66
N GLN A 66 -66.10 -29.07 27.74
CA GLN A 66 -67.47 -28.85 27.30
C GLN A 66 -68.31 -28.06 28.33
N PRO A 67 -69.27 -27.24 27.88
CA PRO A 67 -70.22 -26.57 28.76
C PRO A 67 -70.99 -27.59 29.61
N SER A 68 -71.08 -27.37 30.92
CA SER A 68 -71.74 -28.30 31.85
C SER A 68 -73.20 -28.61 31.48
N ALA A 69 -73.91 -27.66 30.86
CA ALA A 69 -75.30 -27.85 30.42
C ALA A 69 -75.42 -28.89 29.28
N GLU A 70 -74.49 -28.88 28.33
CA GLU A 70 -74.47 -29.82 27.21
C GLU A 70 -74.15 -31.24 27.70
N VAL A 71 -73.17 -31.35 28.60
CA VAL A 71 -72.77 -32.62 29.22
C VAL A 71 -73.97 -33.25 29.96
N LEU A 72 -74.72 -32.45 30.72
CA LEU A 72 -75.92 -32.93 31.43
C LEU A 72 -77.05 -33.34 30.47
N ALA A 73 -77.33 -32.55 29.43
CA ALA A 73 -78.36 -32.87 28.45
C ALA A 73 -78.04 -34.18 27.72
N GLN A 74 -76.77 -34.36 27.32
CA GLN A 74 -76.29 -35.58 26.70
C GLN A 74 -76.42 -36.77 27.65
N TRP A 75 -75.99 -36.62 28.91
CA TRP A 75 -76.13 -37.66 29.93
C TRP A 75 -77.60 -38.07 30.09
N GLN A 76 -78.52 -37.11 30.26
CA GLN A 76 -79.95 -37.40 30.41
C GLN A 76 -80.50 -38.17 29.20
N ALA A 77 -80.17 -37.74 27.98
CA ALA A 77 -80.65 -38.38 26.75
C ALA A 77 -80.17 -39.84 26.66
N GLN A 78 -78.88 -40.08 26.94
CA GLN A 78 -78.29 -41.41 26.91
C GLN A 78 -78.89 -42.33 27.97
N GLN A 79 -79.02 -41.88 29.22
CA GLN A 79 -79.55 -42.70 30.30
C GLN A 79 -81.04 -43.03 30.10
N ARG A 80 -81.84 -42.09 29.59
CA ARG A 80 -83.26 -42.36 29.22
C ARG A 80 -83.37 -43.42 28.14
N ALA A 81 -82.56 -43.32 27.08
CA ALA A 81 -82.55 -44.29 26.00
C ALA A 81 -82.19 -45.69 26.53
N VAL A 82 -81.19 -45.80 27.39
CA VAL A 82 -80.73 -47.08 27.94
C VAL A 82 -81.74 -47.72 28.89
N LEU A 83 -82.44 -46.94 29.72
CA LEU A 83 -83.55 -47.45 30.52
C LEU A 83 -84.71 -47.97 29.65
N GLN A 84 -84.97 -47.36 28.50
CA GLN A 84 -85.93 -47.88 27.53
C GLN A 84 -85.44 -49.20 26.92
N LEU A 85 -84.17 -49.26 26.47
CA LEU A 85 -83.55 -50.50 25.93
C LEU A 85 -83.66 -51.66 26.89
N ARG A 86 -83.45 -51.40 28.19
CA ARG A 86 -83.53 -52.43 29.22
C ARG A 86 -84.89 -53.12 29.26
N ARG A 87 -85.98 -52.41 28.96
CA ARG A 87 -87.32 -53.01 28.90
C ARG A 87 -87.42 -54.09 27.82
N HIS A 88 -86.68 -53.92 26.73
CA HIS A 88 -86.61 -54.86 25.61
C HIS A 88 -85.60 -55.99 25.86
N LEU A 89 -84.38 -55.66 26.30
CA LEU A 89 -83.29 -56.63 26.47
C LEU A 89 -83.29 -57.39 27.81
N ARG A 90 -84.04 -56.89 28.81
CA ARG A 90 -84.16 -57.46 30.15
C ARG A 90 -82.80 -57.81 30.77
N GLN A 91 -82.53 -59.09 30.99
CA GLN A 91 -81.31 -59.59 31.63
C GLN A 91 -80.08 -59.57 30.72
N ARG A 92 -80.25 -59.34 29.41
CA ARG A 92 -79.13 -59.22 28.45
C ARG A 92 -78.40 -57.88 28.57
N LEU A 93 -79.04 -56.86 29.15
CA LEU A 93 -78.45 -55.55 29.42
C LEU A 93 -78.17 -55.38 30.91
N VAL A 94 -76.89 -55.28 31.26
CA VAL A 94 -76.43 -55.04 32.62
C VAL A 94 -76.06 -53.57 32.75
N LEU A 95 -76.67 -52.88 33.73
CA LEU A 95 -76.31 -51.50 34.07
C LEU A 95 -75.37 -51.53 35.27
N VAL A 96 -74.28 -50.78 35.21
CA VAL A 96 -73.27 -50.75 36.27
C VAL A 96 -72.92 -49.31 36.60
N ASN A 97 -73.02 -48.95 37.87
CA ASN A 97 -72.42 -47.72 38.38
C ASN A 97 -70.93 -47.96 38.66
N VAL A 98 -70.08 -47.34 37.86
CA VAL A 98 -68.62 -47.54 37.93
C VAL A 98 -68.03 -47.01 39.23
N ASP A 99 -68.65 -46.01 39.85
CA ASP A 99 -68.12 -45.42 41.09
C ASP A 99 -68.44 -46.31 42.32
N ARG A 100 -69.32 -47.31 42.16
CA ARG A 100 -69.82 -48.15 43.27
C ARG A 100 -69.38 -49.61 43.21
N VAL A 101 -69.09 -50.12 42.02
CA VAL A 101 -68.66 -51.52 41.85
C VAL A 101 -67.15 -51.59 41.69
N ALA A 102 -66.50 -52.43 42.49
CA ALA A 102 -65.07 -52.64 42.40
C ALA A 102 -64.70 -53.28 41.04
N SER A 103 -63.66 -52.75 40.39
CA SER A 103 -63.17 -53.24 39.09
C SER A 103 -62.88 -54.74 39.04
N PRO A 104 -62.33 -55.40 40.09
CA PRO A 104 -62.13 -56.86 40.09
C PRO A 104 -63.43 -57.64 39.95
N LEU A 105 -64.49 -57.22 40.66
CA LEU A 105 -65.81 -57.88 40.62
C LEU A 105 -66.48 -57.71 39.25
N LEU A 106 -66.28 -56.55 38.61
CA LEU A 106 -66.74 -56.34 37.24
C LEU A 106 -66.01 -57.24 36.25
N ALA A 107 -64.69 -57.31 36.35
CA ALA A 107 -63.88 -58.15 35.48
C ALA A 107 -64.26 -59.64 35.62
N GLU A 108 -64.46 -60.11 36.86
CA GLU A 108 -64.93 -61.47 37.15
C GLU A 108 -66.31 -61.74 36.54
N ARG A 109 -67.27 -60.81 36.71
CA ARG A 109 -68.64 -60.97 36.20
C ARG A 109 -68.71 -61.16 34.69
N PHE A 110 -67.83 -60.48 33.95
CA PHE A 110 -67.80 -60.51 32.49
C PHE A 110 -66.70 -61.40 31.90
N GLY A 111 -65.96 -62.15 32.74
CA GLY A 111 -64.90 -63.05 32.30
C GLY A 111 -63.72 -62.34 31.63
N VAL A 112 -63.45 -61.09 32.01
CA VAL A 112 -62.36 -60.27 31.48
C VAL A 112 -61.14 -60.44 32.38
N PRO A 113 -59.92 -60.63 31.84
CA PRO A 113 -58.72 -60.71 32.66
C PRO A 113 -58.49 -59.37 33.39
N PHE A 114 -58.35 -59.40 34.70
CA PHE A 114 -58.08 -58.21 35.50
C PHE A 114 -56.57 -57.99 35.64
N ILE A 115 -56.09 -56.77 35.37
CA ILE A 115 -54.69 -56.40 35.58
C ILE A 115 -54.58 -55.55 36.86
N GLU A 116 -53.99 -56.13 37.89
CA GLU A 116 -53.94 -55.61 39.27
C GLU A 116 -53.16 -54.29 39.43
N GLY A 117 -52.50 -53.79 38.38
CA GLY A 117 -51.69 -52.56 38.39
C GLY A 117 -52.35 -51.30 37.80
N ALA A 118 -53.58 -51.37 37.30
CA ALA A 118 -54.27 -50.27 36.61
C ALA A 118 -55.36 -49.58 37.46
N LEU A 119 -55.23 -49.59 38.79
CA LEU A 119 -56.18 -48.96 39.70
C LEU A 119 -55.88 -47.45 39.84
N PRO A 120 -56.76 -46.54 39.41
CA PRO A 120 -56.84 -45.24 40.05
C PRO A 120 -57.45 -45.44 41.44
N ASP A 121 -56.62 -45.35 42.48
CA ASP A 121 -56.95 -45.72 43.87
C ASP A 121 -57.85 -44.71 44.59
N GLU A 122 -58.29 -43.65 43.92
CA GLU A 122 -59.19 -42.67 44.51
C GLU A 122 -60.60 -42.91 43.98
N LYS A 123 -61.40 -43.67 44.76
CA LYS A 123 -62.85 -43.45 44.74
C LYS A 123 -63.04 -41.94 44.88
N PRO A 124 -63.77 -41.27 43.99
CA PRO A 124 -63.93 -39.82 44.03
C PRO A 124 -64.91 -39.45 45.15
N ASN A 125 -64.78 -40.05 46.34
CA ASN A 125 -65.57 -39.70 47.51
C ASN A 125 -65.02 -38.40 48.11
N THR A 126 -64.87 -37.40 47.24
CA THR A 126 -64.50 -36.07 47.63
C THR A 126 -65.74 -35.43 48.28
N PRO A 127 -65.58 -34.70 49.38
CA PRO A 127 -66.65 -33.88 50.00
C PRO A 127 -67.31 -32.90 49.01
N LEU A 128 -66.67 -32.63 47.87
CA LEU A 128 -67.26 -31.92 46.76
C LEU A 128 -68.42 -32.70 46.10
N LEU A 129 -68.28 -34.02 45.88
CA LEU A 129 -69.33 -34.82 45.26
C LEU A 129 -70.58 -34.94 46.12
N SER A 130 -70.44 -35.07 47.45
CA SER A 130 -71.57 -35.05 48.38
C SER A 130 -72.31 -33.71 48.27
N THR A 131 -71.59 -32.60 48.33
CA THR A 131 -72.18 -31.26 48.25
C THR A 131 -72.87 -31.01 46.90
N LEU A 132 -72.23 -31.38 45.78
CA LEU A 132 -72.81 -31.23 44.45
C LEU A 132 -74.10 -32.04 44.28
N ALA A 133 -74.13 -33.26 44.79
CA ALA A 133 -75.33 -34.08 44.67
C ALA A 133 -76.52 -33.51 45.45
N ASN A 134 -76.27 -32.95 46.64
CA ASN A 134 -77.32 -32.26 47.40
C ASN A 134 -77.81 -30.99 46.66
N LEU A 135 -76.93 -30.28 45.96
CA LEU A 135 -77.36 -29.16 45.09
C LEU A 135 -78.21 -29.65 43.92
N PHE A 136 -77.87 -30.79 43.33
CA PHE A 136 -78.66 -31.40 42.25
C PHE A 136 -80.08 -31.75 42.70
N GLU A 137 -80.29 -32.11 43.96
CA GLU A 137 -81.62 -32.41 44.48
C GLU A 137 -82.56 -31.21 44.34
N GLN A 138 -82.02 -30.00 44.55
CA GLN A 138 -82.78 -28.75 44.46
C GLN A 138 -82.81 -28.19 43.04
N MET A 139 -81.69 -28.29 42.31
CA MET A 139 -81.48 -27.56 41.05
C MET A 139 -81.78 -28.38 39.79
N ALA A 140 -81.74 -29.71 39.88
CA ALA A 140 -81.95 -30.61 38.75
C ALA A 140 -82.61 -31.93 39.22
N PRO A 141 -83.84 -31.89 39.75
CA PRO A 141 -84.51 -33.06 40.28
C PRO A 141 -84.72 -34.15 39.22
N GLU A 142 -84.86 -33.80 37.93
CA GLU A 142 -85.03 -34.81 36.88
C GLU A 142 -83.76 -35.65 36.66
N CYS A 143 -82.58 -35.06 36.87
CA CYS A 143 -81.31 -35.80 36.82
C CYS A 143 -81.24 -36.85 37.93
N TRP A 144 -81.71 -36.49 39.13
CA TRP A 144 -81.76 -37.40 40.25
C TRP A 144 -82.76 -38.52 40.06
N GLU A 145 -84.00 -38.21 39.62
CA GLU A 145 -85.01 -39.25 39.33
C GLU A 145 -84.48 -40.27 38.33
N LEU A 146 -83.79 -39.79 37.29
CA LEU A 146 -83.18 -40.65 36.29
C LEU A 146 -82.03 -41.49 36.87
N TYR A 147 -81.20 -40.91 37.74
CA TYR A 147 -80.15 -41.63 38.43
C TYR A 147 -80.69 -42.71 39.37
N GLU A 148 -81.72 -42.41 40.17
CA GLU A 148 -82.37 -43.40 41.05
C GLU A 148 -83.00 -44.54 40.25
N ALA A 149 -83.57 -44.23 39.06
CA ALA A 149 -84.08 -45.25 38.16
C ALA A 149 -82.97 -46.16 37.59
N LEU A 150 -81.77 -45.63 37.35
CA LEU A 150 -80.60 -46.43 36.98
C LEU A 150 -80.12 -47.27 38.16
N GLU A 151 -80.00 -46.69 39.35
CA GLU A 151 -79.53 -47.35 40.57
C GLU A 151 -80.45 -48.49 40.99
N ALA A 152 -81.77 -48.27 40.97
CA ALA A 152 -82.77 -49.30 41.25
C ALA A 152 -82.70 -50.48 40.27
N ALA A 153 -82.16 -50.23 39.08
CA ALA A 153 -82.03 -51.21 38.03
C ALA A 153 -80.60 -51.82 38.02
N ALA A 154 -79.59 -51.15 38.57
CA ALA A 154 -78.21 -51.54 38.39
C ALA A 154 -77.84 -52.88 39.04
N TRP A 155 -76.81 -53.51 38.48
CA TRP A 155 -76.15 -54.64 39.10
C TRP A 155 -75.18 -54.13 40.16
N LEU A 156 -75.50 -54.43 41.42
CA LEU A 156 -74.72 -54.10 42.59
C LEU A 156 -74.39 -55.42 43.31
N PRO A 157 -73.15 -55.95 43.17
CA PRO A 157 -72.77 -57.19 43.86
C PRO A 157 -72.68 -57.00 45.37
N GLU A 158 -72.34 -55.78 45.82
CA GLU A 158 -72.25 -55.40 47.22
C GLU A 158 -72.93 -54.03 47.43
N GLY A 159 -73.71 -53.91 48.50
CA GLY A 159 -74.34 -52.65 48.92
C GLY A 159 -75.78 -52.44 48.44
N GLU A 160 -76.39 -51.35 48.93
CA GLU A 160 -77.75 -50.92 48.56
C GLU A 160 -77.71 -49.84 47.47
N PRO A 161 -78.71 -49.73 46.59
CA PRO A 161 -78.83 -48.62 45.64
C PRO A 161 -78.71 -47.24 46.30
N GLU A 162 -78.09 -46.28 45.61
CA GLU A 162 -77.94 -44.92 46.13
C GLU A 162 -79.19 -44.11 45.79
N PHE A 163 -79.92 -43.70 46.82
CA PHE A 163 -81.11 -42.89 46.72
C PHE A 163 -80.95 -41.61 47.53
N ARG A 164 -81.77 -40.60 47.26
CA ARG A 164 -81.77 -39.36 48.06
C ARG A 164 -81.95 -39.64 49.54
N THR A 165 -82.78 -40.64 49.87
CA THR A 165 -83.16 -40.97 51.26
C THR A 165 -82.05 -41.61 52.09
N ASN A 166 -81.07 -42.28 51.47
CA ASN A 166 -79.97 -42.95 52.17
C ASN A 166 -78.63 -42.23 52.04
N ARG A 167 -78.60 -41.04 51.42
CA ARG A 167 -77.39 -40.24 51.29
C ARG A 167 -77.10 -39.43 52.54
N ALA A 168 -75.82 -39.34 52.90
CA ALA A 168 -75.38 -38.46 53.99
C ALA A 168 -75.53 -36.98 53.61
N LEU A 169 -76.06 -36.19 54.54
CA LEU A 169 -76.07 -34.74 54.44
C LEU A 169 -74.63 -34.19 54.43
N PRO A 170 -74.35 -33.16 53.63
CA PRO A 170 -73.00 -32.61 53.51
C PRO A 170 -72.62 -31.92 54.82
N ARG A 171 -71.39 -32.14 55.29
CA ARG A 171 -70.90 -31.49 56.52
C ARG A 171 -70.53 -30.03 56.22
N ALA A 172 -70.54 -29.17 57.25
CA ALA A 172 -70.17 -27.76 57.11
C ALA A 172 -68.76 -27.54 56.52
N ALA A 173 -67.83 -28.45 56.78
CA ALA A 173 -66.48 -28.44 56.19
C ALA A 173 -66.51 -28.57 54.66
N GLU A 174 -67.39 -29.42 54.13
CA GLU A 174 -67.51 -29.73 52.71
C GLU A 174 -68.06 -28.52 51.92
N LEU A 175 -69.01 -27.80 52.53
CA LEU A 175 -69.50 -26.54 52.00
C LEU A 175 -68.41 -25.47 51.96
N THR A 176 -67.53 -25.44 52.97
CA THR A 176 -66.42 -24.48 53.03
C THR A 176 -65.42 -24.75 51.91
N GLU A 177 -65.08 -26.01 51.65
CA GLU A 177 -64.22 -26.40 50.53
C GLU A 177 -64.81 -26.00 49.16
N LEU A 178 -66.12 -26.19 48.96
CA LEU A 178 -66.78 -25.73 47.73
C LEU A 178 -66.70 -24.21 47.57
N LEU A 179 -66.93 -23.45 48.64
CA LEU A 179 -66.84 -21.99 48.61
C LEU A 179 -65.40 -21.50 48.35
N ASP A 180 -64.40 -22.18 48.91
CA ASP A 180 -63.00 -21.87 48.66
C ASP A 180 -62.60 -22.21 47.22
N LEU A 181 -63.11 -23.30 46.65
CA LEU A 181 -62.91 -23.64 45.24
C LEU A 181 -63.55 -22.60 44.30
N VAL A 182 -64.78 -22.14 44.61
CA VAL A 182 -65.42 -21.05 43.86
C VAL A 182 -64.62 -19.75 43.99
N ARG A 183 -64.08 -19.44 45.19
CA ARG A 183 -63.23 -18.27 45.40
C ARG A 183 -61.93 -18.37 44.58
N ALA A 184 -61.28 -19.54 44.59
CA ALA A 184 -60.08 -19.80 43.81
C ALA A 184 -60.36 -19.66 42.30
N GLY A 185 -61.46 -20.21 41.80
CA GLY A 185 -61.88 -20.08 40.40
C GLY A 185 -62.08 -18.62 39.97
N ARG A 186 -62.68 -17.79 40.83
CA ARG A 186 -62.81 -16.34 40.57
C ARG A 186 -61.47 -15.61 40.56
N GLN A 187 -60.55 -16.01 41.44
CA GLN A 187 -59.21 -15.43 41.50
C GLN A 187 -58.36 -15.81 40.29
N LEU A 188 -58.52 -17.03 39.76
CA LEU A 188 -57.79 -17.52 38.60
C LEU A 188 -57.99 -16.59 37.39
N ALA A 189 -59.22 -16.16 37.11
CA ALA A 189 -59.50 -15.23 36.01
C ALA A 189 -58.73 -13.89 36.16
N ALA A 190 -58.67 -13.36 37.38
CA ALA A 190 -57.91 -12.13 37.64
C ALA A 190 -56.39 -12.34 37.50
N VAL A 191 -55.89 -13.51 37.87
CA VAL A 191 -54.47 -13.87 37.69
C VAL A 191 -54.14 -14.03 36.21
N SER A 192 -54.98 -14.72 35.43
CA SER A 192 -54.80 -14.88 33.98
C SER A 192 -54.72 -13.53 33.26
N GLN A 193 -55.64 -12.61 33.57
CA GLN A 193 -55.61 -11.24 33.00
C GLN A 193 -54.33 -10.48 33.35
N ARG A 194 -53.83 -10.62 34.59
CA ARG A 194 -52.56 -10.00 34.99
C ARG A 194 -51.37 -10.62 34.26
N LEU A 195 -51.40 -11.93 34.03
CA LEU A 195 -50.35 -12.65 33.30
C LEU A 195 -50.31 -12.19 31.84
N GLU A 196 -51.45 -12.14 31.16
CA GLU A 196 -51.57 -11.61 29.80
C GLU A 196 -51.06 -10.15 29.72
N ALA A 197 -51.45 -9.30 30.67
CA ALA A 197 -50.97 -7.92 30.72
C ALA A 197 -49.43 -7.86 30.84
N ARG A 198 -48.83 -8.71 31.69
CA ARG A 198 -47.36 -8.80 31.83
C ARG A 198 -46.69 -9.35 30.58
N GLU A 199 -47.28 -10.32 29.90
CA GLU A 199 -46.75 -10.83 28.63
C GLU A 199 -46.72 -9.73 27.57
N THR A 200 -47.77 -8.92 27.45
CA THR A 200 -47.76 -7.79 26.51
C THR A 200 -46.73 -6.71 26.87
N GLU A 201 -46.48 -6.49 28.16
CA GLU A 201 -45.44 -5.56 28.62
C GLU A 201 -44.03 -6.08 28.29
N LEU A 202 -43.78 -7.37 28.51
CA LEU A 202 -42.53 -8.02 28.14
C LEU A 202 -42.28 -7.99 26.63
N GLN A 203 -43.31 -8.20 25.81
CA GLN A 203 -43.20 -8.09 24.36
C GLN A 203 -42.78 -6.68 23.93
N LYS A 204 -43.42 -5.64 24.47
CA LYS A 204 -43.06 -4.24 24.18
C LYS A 204 -41.62 -3.92 24.60
N LEU A 205 -41.20 -4.38 25.78
CA LEU A 205 -39.84 -4.17 26.27
C LEU A 205 -38.81 -4.86 25.36
N ASN A 206 -39.13 -6.07 24.88
CA ASN A 206 -38.27 -6.83 23.98
C ASN A 206 -38.13 -6.15 22.61
N GLU A 207 -39.23 -5.63 22.04
CA GLU A 207 -39.20 -4.84 20.82
C GLU A 207 -38.32 -3.58 20.95
N GLN A 208 -38.43 -2.86 22.08
CA GLN A 208 -37.58 -1.72 22.38
C GLN A 208 -36.11 -2.11 22.45
N LEU A 209 -35.78 -3.21 23.12
CA LEU A 209 -34.41 -3.70 23.25
C LEU A 209 -33.81 -4.07 21.88
N CYS A 210 -34.56 -4.78 21.03
CA CYS A 210 -34.14 -5.07 19.66
C CYS A 210 -33.91 -3.80 18.83
N SER A 211 -34.79 -2.80 18.93
CA SER A 211 -34.61 -1.53 18.20
C SER A 211 -33.39 -0.74 18.68
N ALA A 212 -33.12 -0.74 19.99
CA ALA A 212 -31.95 -0.08 20.58
C ALA A 212 -30.64 -0.78 20.20
N GLN A 213 -30.64 -2.12 20.16
CA GLN A 213 -29.49 -2.91 19.69
C GLN A 213 -29.20 -2.64 18.22
N ALA A 214 -30.22 -2.64 17.35
CA ALA A 214 -30.05 -2.32 15.94
C ALA A 214 -29.49 -0.91 15.74
N ALA A 215 -29.98 0.08 16.51
CA ALA A 215 -29.44 1.43 16.49
C ALA A 215 -27.96 1.46 16.91
N SER A 216 -27.60 0.78 18.01
CA SER A 216 -26.21 0.69 18.48
C SER A 216 -25.29 0.08 17.42
N GLU A 217 -25.68 -1.05 16.83
CA GLU A 217 -24.91 -1.70 15.76
C GLU A 217 -24.71 -0.79 14.54
N THR A 218 -25.73 -0.02 14.16
CA THR A 218 -25.57 0.94 13.05
C THR A 218 -24.59 2.06 13.40
N THR A 219 -24.63 2.59 14.63
CA THR A 219 -23.68 3.61 15.07
C THR A 219 -22.26 3.09 15.17
N GLU A 220 -22.07 1.84 15.63
CA GLU A 220 -20.76 1.19 15.68
C GLU A 220 -20.19 0.95 14.27
N ARG A 221 -21.02 0.49 13.33
CA ARG A 221 -20.60 0.33 11.93
C ARG A 221 -20.20 1.66 11.30
N GLN A 222 -20.97 2.72 11.54
CA GLN A 222 -20.63 4.07 11.06
C GLN A 222 -19.30 4.57 11.65
N ALA A 223 -19.10 4.39 12.96
CA ALA A 223 -17.86 4.77 13.63
C ALA A 223 -16.65 3.97 13.11
N GLN A 224 -16.81 2.66 12.88
CA GLN A 224 -15.78 1.81 12.28
C GLN A 224 -15.44 2.25 10.85
N GLN A 225 -16.44 2.58 10.05
CA GLN A 225 -16.24 3.06 8.69
C GLN A 225 -15.48 4.39 8.67
N GLN A 226 -15.84 5.34 9.53
CA GLN A 226 -15.11 6.60 9.71
C GLN A 226 -13.66 6.37 10.16
N LEU A 227 -13.42 5.41 11.05
CA LEU A 227 -12.06 5.06 11.49
C LEU A 227 -11.20 4.57 10.31
N ILE A 228 -11.76 3.71 9.45
CA ILE A 228 -11.07 3.19 8.26
C ILE A 228 -10.77 4.32 7.28
N GLU A 229 -11.74 5.20 7.01
CA GLU A 229 -11.56 6.37 6.14
C GLU A 229 -10.46 7.30 6.67
N HIS A 230 -10.45 7.57 7.98
CA HIS A 230 -9.40 8.37 8.62
C HIS A 230 -8.03 7.69 8.55
N GLN A 231 -7.95 6.37 8.73
CA GLN A 231 -6.70 5.62 8.61
C GLN A 231 -6.15 5.67 7.17
N GLN A 232 -7.01 5.52 6.17
CA GLN A 232 -6.62 5.63 4.77
C GLN A 232 -6.15 7.05 4.42
N ALA A 233 -6.87 8.08 4.88
CA ALA A 233 -6.47 9.47 4.70
C ALA A 233 -5.11 9.78 5.37
N LEU A 234 -4.87 9.24 6.56
CA LEU A 234 -3.59 9.38 7.26
C LEU A 234 -2.44 8.68 6.50
N GLN A 235 -2.67 7.48 5.96
CA GLN A 235 -1.69 6.78 5.15
C GLN A 235 -1.37 7.54 3.86
N ALA A 236 -2.39 8.05 3.16
CA ALA A 236 -2.19 8.86 1.97
C ALA A 236 -1.42 10.17 2.26
N ALA A 237 -1.73 10.83 3.38
CA ALA A 237 -0.99 12.01 3.81
C ALA A 237 0.47 11.69 4.15
N ARG A 238 0.75 10.52 4.74
CA ARG A 238 2.12 10.07 5.02
C ARG A 238 2.90 9.79 3.75
N THR A 239 2.35 9.06 2.79
CA THR A 239 3.03 8.79 1.52
C THR A 239 3.29 10.06 0.73
N GLN A 240 2.35 11.02 0.75
CA GLN A 240 2.56 12.33 0.14
C GLN A 240 3.66 13.13 0.85
N ALA A 241 3.70 13.11 2.18
CA ALA A 241 4.77 13.77 2.94
C ALA A 241 6.15 13.16 2.67
N GLU A 242 6.24 11.83 2.58
CA GLU A 242 7.46 11.11 2.20
C GLU A 242 7.91 11.48 0.78
N ALA A 243 6.99 11.50 -0.19
CA ALA A 243 7.28 11.91 -1.56
C ALA A 243 7.82 13.35 -1.63
N LEU A 244 7.16 14.30 -0.97
CA LEU A 244 7.62 15.69 -0.90
C LEU A 244 8.98 15.81 -0.20
N GLN A 245 9.25 14.98 0.81
CA GLN A 245 10.55 14.96 1.46
C GLN A 245 11.65 14.45 0.54
N THR A 246 11.39 13.40 -0.24
CA THR A 246 12.34 12.90 -1.24
C THR A 246 12.61 13.93 -2.35
N GLU A 247 11.57 14.60 -2.84
CA GLU A 247 11.69 15.66 -3.85
C GLU A 247 12.50 16.85 -3.30
N LYS A 248 12.26 17.24 -2.04
CA LYS A 248 13.05 18.28 -1.38
C LYS A 248 14.52 17.89 -1.25
N GLN A 249 14.82 16.63 -0.96
CA GLN A 249 16.19 16.13 -0.90
C GLN A 249 16.86 16.18 -2.27
N SER A 250 16.20 15.70 -3.32
CA SER A 250 16.76 15.76 -4.69
C SER A 250 16.99 17.19 -5.16
N LEU A 251 16.06 18.11 -4.87
CA LEU A 251 16.23 19.53 -5.20
C LEU A 251 17.38 20.18 -4.42
N ASN A 252 17.62 19.76 -3.18
CA ASN A 252 18.77 20.23 -2.41
C ASN A 252 20.09 19.72 -3.00
N GLU A 253 20.15 18.44 -3.36
CA GLU A 253 21.33 17.85 -4.02
C GLU A 253 21.61 18.52 -5.37
N GLU A 254 20.57 18.80 -6.17
CA GLU A 254 20.69 19.54 -7.43
C GLU A 254 21.18 20.98 -7.19
N ASN A 255 20.63 21.68 -6.20
CA ASN A 255 21.11 23.01 -5.84
C ASN A 255 22.58 23.02 -5.40
N GLU A 256 23.01 22.05 -4.59
CA GLU A 256 24.41 21.92 -4.18
C GLU A 256 25.33 21.63 -5.37
N LEU A 257 24.91 20.76 -6.30
CA LEU A 257 25.64 20.48 -7.53
C LEU A 257 25.78 21.75 -8.39
N LEU A 258 24.68 22.49 -8.59
CA LEU A 258 24.68 23.73 -9.37
C LEU A 258 25.56 24.81 -8.71
N LEU A 259 25.55 24.91 -7.38
CA LEU A 259 26.42 25.82 -6.64
C LEU A 259 27.90 25.47 -6.85
N ASN A 260 28.24 24.18 -6.80
CA ASN A 260 29.60 23.71 -7.06
C ASN A 260 30.03 23.96 -8.52
N GLN A 261 29.14 23.72 -9.49
CA GLN A 261 29.39 24.04 -10.89
C GLN A 261 29.61 25.55 -11.10
N LEU A 262 28.82 26.39 -10.43
CA LEU A 262 28.99 27.84 -10.48
C LEU A 262 30.35 28.27 -9.93
N HIS A 263 30.79 27.69 -8.82
CA HIS A 263 32.12 27.95 -8.27
C HIS A 263 33.23 27.52 -9.23
N GLN A 264 33.12 26.34 -9.85
CA GLN A 264 34.09 25.89 -10.85
C GLN A 264 34.18 26.85 -12.04
N VAL A 265 33.03 27.30 -12.57
CA VAL A 265 33.01 28.27 -13.68
C VAL A 265 33.62 29.61 -13.25
N GLN A 266 33.37 30.06 -12.02
CA GLN A 266 34.01 31.27 -11.47
C GLN A 266 35.53 31.10 -11.41
N GLU A 267 36.04 29.99 -10.89
CA GLU A 267 37.48 29.70 -10.84
C GLU A 267 38.12 29.63 -12.24
N GLU A 268 37.46 28.98 -13.21
CA GLU A 268 37.92 28.92 -14.60
C GLU A 268 37.95 30.30 -15.25
N LEU A 269 36.93 31.14 -15.03
CA LEU A 269 36.89 32.52 -15.52
C LEU A 269 37.97 33.39 -14.87
N GLU A 270 38.21 33.27 -13.57
CA GLU A 270 39.30 33.96 -12.88
C GLU A 270 40.66 33.55 -13.43
N LYS A 271 40.86 32.25 -13.68
CA LYS A 271 42.08 31.74 -14.31
C LYS A 271 42.26 32.31 -15.72
N HIS A 272 41.23 32.27 -16.56
CA HIS A 272 41.27 32.84 -17.91
C HIS A 272 41.54 34.35 -17.88
N TYR A 273 40.96 35.07 -16.91
CA TYR A 273 41.22 36.49 -16.71
C TYR A 273 42.68 36.75 -16.36
N LEU A 274 43.25 36.02 -15.39
CA LEU A 274 44.66 36.13 -15.01
C LEU A 274 45.59 35.77 -16.17
N ASP A 275 45.28 34.71 -16.92
CA ASP A 275 46.03 34.31 -18.10
C ASP A 275 46.01 35.42 -19.18
N ALA A 276 44.83 36.01 -19.45
CA ALA A 276 44.68 37.12 -20.39
C ALA A 276 45.47 38.37 -19.94
N VAL A 277 45.45 38.69 -18.65
CA VAL A 277 46.27 39.78 -18.08
C VAL A 277 47.75 39.48 -18.27
N SER A 278 48.21 38.26 -17.96
CA SER A 278 49.62 37.87 -18.14
C SER A 278 50.06 37.89 -19.60
N LEU A 279 49.18 37.48 -20.53
CA LEU A 279 49.42 37.55 -21.97
C LEU A 279 49.51 39.00 -22.44
N LYS A 280 48.65 39.88 -21.92
CA LYS A 280 48.70 41.31 -22.21
C LYS A 280 49.98 41.95 -21.71
N GLU A 281 50.45 41.58 -20.52
CA GLU A 281 51.75 42.02 -20.00
C GLU A 281 52.91 41.53 -20.87
N LYS A 282 52.89 40.25 -21.28
CA LYS A 282 53.88 39.69 -22.23
C LYS A 282 53.84 40.40 -23.58
N GLN A 283 52.65 40.70 -24.11
CA GLN A 283 52.50 41.47 -25.35
C GLN A 283 53.08 42.87 -25.20
N ALA A 284 52.77 43.58 -24.11
CA ALA A 284 53.35 44.90 -23.83
C ALA A 284 54.88 44.85 -23.70
N ALA A 285 55.43 43.81 -23.07
CA ALA A 285 56.87 43.59 -22.98
C ALA A 285 57.50 43.32 -24.36
N LEU A 286 56.89 42.46 -25.17
CA LEU A 286 57.34 42.17 -26.54
C LEU A 286 57.22 43.39 -27.45
N GLU A 287 56.16 44.19 -27.34
CA GLU A 287 56.02 45.45 -28.07
C GLU A 287 57.13 46.44 -27.68
N LYS A 288 57.48 46.50 -26.40
CA LYS A 288 58.61 47.30 -25.92
C LYS A 288 59.94 46.79 -26.47
N GLU A 289 60.19 45.49 -26.46
CA GLU A 289 61.39 44.89 -27.08
C GLU A 289 61.42 45.14 -28.59
N LEU A 290 60.29 45.02 -29.28
CA LEU A 290 60.19 45.29 -30.71
C LEU A 290 60.43 46.77 -31.00
N ALA A 291 59.93 47.68 -30.18
CA ALA A 291 60.23 49.11 -30.27
C ALA A 291 61.71 49.39 -30.03
N GLN A 292 62.32 48.75 -29.03
CA GLN A 292 63.76 48.84 -28.75
C GLN A 292 64.60 48.28 -29.90
N SER A 293 64.23 47.12 -30.45
CA SER A 293 64.89 46.48 -31.59
C SER A 293 64.74 47.32 -32.85
N LYS A 294 63.55 47.89 -33.12
CA LYS A 294 63.34 48.84 -34.23
C LYS A 294 64.18 50.10 -34.05
N ALA A 295 64.25 50.66 -32.85
CA ALA A 295 65.10 51.82 -32.55
C ALA A 295 66.58 51.48 -32.75
N ALA A 296 67.02 50.31 -32.28
CA ALA A 296 68.38 49.80 -32.49
C ALA A 296 68.68 49.57 -33.99
N HIS A 297 67.75 49.00 -34.75
CA HIS A 297 67.89 48.83 -36.20
C HIS A 297 67.91 50.16 -36.95
N GLN A 298 67.10 51.14 -36.56
CA GLN A 298 67.16 52.49 -37.13
C GLN A 298 68.49 53.17 -36.81
N GLN A 299 68.99 53.00 -35.58
CA GLN A 299 70.28 53.53 -35.17
C GLN A 299 71.43 52.85 -35.93
N ALA A 300 71.44 51.52 -36.02
CA ALA A 300 72.38 50.75 -36.81
C ALA A 300 72.28 51.09 -38.32
N GLY A 301 71.09 51.38 -38.84
CA GLY A 301 70.90 51.86 -40.21
C GLY A 301 71.48 53.27 -40.44
N LYS A 302 71.34 54.18 -39.45
CA LYS A 302 72.01 55.49 -39.48
C LYS A 302 73.52 55.35 -39.39
N GLU A 303 74.01 54.45 -38.55
CA GLU A 303 75.44 54.15 -38.44
C GLU A 303 75.98 53.53 -39.73
N LEU A 304 75.26 52.59 -40.35
CA LEU A 304 75.63 51.97 -41.62
C LEU A 304 75.64 52.97 -42.78
N THR A 305 74.66 53.87 -42.86
CA THR A 305 74.66 54.95 -43.86
C THR A 305 75.81 55.93 -43.63
N SER A 306 76.12 56.27 -42.38
CA SER A 306 77.30 57.09 -42.04
C SER A 306 78.65 56.39 -42.29
N ALA A 307 78.69 55.07 -42.12
CA ALA A 307 79.88 54.25 -42.40
C ALA A 307 80.05 54.08 -43.92
N SER A 308 78.96 53.92 -44.66
CA SER A 308 78.95 53.87 -46.12
C SER A 308 79.38 55.20 -46.72
N SER A 309 78.92 56.35 -46.19
CA SER A 309 79.38 57.67 -46.65
C SER A 309 80.87 57.87 -46.36
N LYS A 310 81.35 57.46 -45.17
CA LYS A 310 82.79 57.48 -44.86
C LYS A 310 83.61 56.54 -45.75
N ALA A 311 83.06 55.39 -46.12
CA ALA A 311 83.71 54.46 -47.04
C ALA A 311 83.78 55.03 -48.47
N THR A 312 82.73 55.71 -48.95
CA THR A 312 82.77 56.40 -50.25
C THR A 312 83.74 57.58 -50.25
N ASP A 313 83.81 58.34 -49.15
CA ASP A 313 84.78 59.44 -49.01
C ASP A 313 86.23 58.91 -48.99
N ALA A 314 86.46 57.77 -48.31
CA ALA A 314 87.75 57.10 -48.28
C ALA A 314 88.14 56.52 -49.66
N GLU A 315 87.19 55.99 -50.42
CA GLU A 315 87.40 55.48 -51.78
C GLU A 315 87.74 56.63 -52.76
N GLN A 316 87.03 57.77 -52.65
CA GLN A 316 87.35 58.97 -53.42
C GLN A 316 88.72 59.55 -53.06
N ALA A 317 89.11 59.53 -51.78
CA ALA A 317 90.44 59.92 -51.33
C ALA A 317 91.53 59.00 -51.90
N ARG A 318 91.28 57.68 -51.93
CA ARG A 318 92.19 56.71 -52.57
C ARG A 318 92.35 56.95 -54.07
N GLN A 319 91.28 57.28 -54.79
CA GLN A 319 91.36 57.59 -56.22
C GLN A 319 92.16 58.88 -56.49
N LYS A 320 92.02 59.90 -55.66
CA LYS A 320 92.83 61.14 -55.76
C LYS A 320 94.32 60.87 -55.52
N LEU A 321 94.66 60.13 -54.47
CA LEU A 321 96.04 59.73 -54.16
C LEU A 321 96.65 58.84 -55.26
N ALA A 322 95.86 57.94 -55.86
CA ALA A 322 96.30 57.14 -57.00
C ALA A 322 96.60 58.02 -58.24
N GLY A 323 95.80 59.07 -58.46
CA GLY A 323 96.06 60.07 -59.50
C GLY A 323 97.35 60.86 -59.25
N GLU A 324 97.59 61.29 -58.00
CA GLU A 324 98.81 62.01 -57.61
C GLU A 324 100.07 61.14 -57.75
N LEU A 325 100.00 59.86 -57.35
CA LEU A 325 101.09 58.90 -57.56
C LEU A 325 101.41 58.70 -59.03
N ALA A 326 100.39 58.60 -59.91
CA ALA A 326 100.60 58.45 -61.34
C ALA A 326 101.28 59.69 -61.97
N SER A 327 100.92 60.90 -61.53
CA SER A 327 101.59 62.13 -61.99
C SER A 327 103.06 62.22 -61.53
N LEU A 328 103.34 61.89 -60.27
CA LEU A 328 104.69 61.88 -59.72
C LEU A 328 105.59 60.83 -60.40
N GLN A 329 105.03 59.69 -60.76
CA GLN A 329 105.77 58.63 -61.44
C GLN A 329 106.13 59.02 -62.88
N LYS A 330 105.25 59.77 -63.55
CA LYS A 330 105.51 60.36 -64.88
C LYS A 330 106.60 61.44 -64.81
N GLU A 331 106.54 62.32 -63.82
CA GLU A 331 107.55 63.36 -63.59
C GLU A 331 108.93 62.75 -63.27
N LYS A 332 108.98 61.66 -62.50
CA LYS A 332 110.22 60.91 -62.23
C LYS A 332 110.84 60.33 -63.50
N THR A 333 110.03 59.77 -64.41
CA THR A 333 110.54 59.23 -65.68
C THR A 333 111.05 60.31 -66.61
N GLU A 334 110.43 61.49 -66.62
CA GLU A 334 110.87 62.64 -67.43
C GLU A 334 112.19 63.22 -66.91
N LEU A 335 112.37 63.30 -65.58
CA LEU A 335 113.63 63.73 -64.97
C LEU A 335 114.78 62.74 -65.21
N GLN A 336 114.52 61.42 -65.14
CA GLN A 336 115.53 60.40 -65.45
C GLN A 336 116.00 60.45 -66.90
N ALA A 337 115.09 60.68 -67.86
CA ALA A 337 115.46 60.84 -69.26
C ALA A 337 116.33 62.09 -69.49
N LYS A 338 116.08 63.16 -68.73
CA LYS A 338 116.86 64.40 -68.80
C LYS A 338 118.27 64.23 -68.22
N GLU A 339 118.38 63.53 -67.09
CA GLU A 339 119.67 63.22 -66.44
C GLU A 339 120.57 62.34 -67.33
N GLN A 340 119.98 61.41 -68.08
CA GLN A 340 120.70 60.60 -69.08
C GLN A 340 121.20 61.44 -70.27
N SER A 341 120.37 62.35 -70.78
CA SER A 341 120.76 63.29 -71.85
C SER A 341 121.93 64.19 -71.42
N ASP A 342 121.88 64.73 -70.20
CA ASP A 342 122.92 65.63 -69.67
C ASP A 342 124.24 64.88 -69.39
N ALA A 343 124.18 63.57 -69.07
CA ALA A 343 125.36 62.73 -68.90
C ALA A 343 126.06 62.42 -70.23
N GLU A 344 125.29 62.12 -71.29
CA GLU A 344 125.82 61.89 -72.64
C GLU A 344 126.46 63.16 -73.22
N GLU A 345 125.86 64.34 -72.97
CA GLU A 345 126.41 65.62 -73.40
C GLU A 345 127.72 65.97 -72.69
N ASN A 346 127.84 65.66 -71.38
CA ASN A 346 129.08 65.86 -70.62
C ASN A 346 130.22 64.93 -71.08
N GLU A 347 129.95 63.66 -71.38
CA GLU A 347 130.96 62.76 -71.94
C GLU A 347 131.47 63.24 -73.31
N LEU A 348 130.57 63.79 -74.13
CA LEU A 348 130.94 64.35 -75.43
C LEU A 348 131.85 65.59 -75.27
N LEU A 349 131.51 66.50 -74.35
CA LEU A 349 132.31 67.68 -74.05
C LEU A 349 133.68 67.32 -73.45
N LEU A 350 133.75 66.28 -72.61
CA LEU A 350 135.02 65.79 -72.06
C LEU A 350 135.95 65.25 -73.15
N ASN A 351 135.40 64.49 -74.10
CA ASN A 351 136.16 63.95 -75.23
C ASN A 351 136.67 65.06 -76.17
N GLN A 352 135.85 66.08 -76.42
CA GLN A 352 136.28 67.25 -77.21
C GLN A 352 137.39 68.04 -76.50
N LEU A 353 137.34 68.16 -75.17
CA LEU A 353 138.38 68.83 -74.38
C LEU A 353 139.73 68.09 -74.45
N HIS A 354 139.71 66.76 -74.36
CA HIS A 354 140.90 65.92 -74.51
C HIS A 354 141.54 66.08 -75.90
N GLN A 355 140.72 66.13 -76.95
CA GLN A 355 141.20 66.30 -78.31
C GLN A 355 141.89 67.66 -78.52
N VAL A 356 141.33 68.74 -77.94
CA VAL A 356 141.96 70.08 -77.99
C VAL A 356 143.25 70.13 -77.18
N GLN A 357 143.33 69.44 -76.04
CA GLN A 357 144.57 69.36 -75.25
C GLN A 357 145.69 68.64 -76.01
N GLU A 358 145.37 67.55 -76.70
CA GLU A 358 146.34 66.77 -77.48
C GLU A 358 146.87 67.58 -78.69
N GLU A 359 146.00 68.35 -79.35
CA GLU A 359 146.42 69.26 -80.41
C GLU A 359 147.32 70.40 -79.89
N LEU A 360 146.99 70.98 -78.73
CA LEU A 360 147.82 72.03 -78.11
C LEU A 360 149.20 71.51 -77.68
N GLU A 361 149.29 70.30 -77.13
CA GLU A 361 150.57 69.66 -76.82
C GLU A 361 151.40 69.41 -78.08
N ASN A 362 150.78 68.96 -79.17
CA ASN A 362 151.45 68.79 -80.44
C ASN A 362 151.98 70.12 -81.01
N TYR A 363 151.20 71.21 -80.93
CA TYR A 363 151.68 72.55 -81.32
C TYR A 363 152.83 73.04 -80.44
N TYR A 364 152.79 72.77 -79.13
CA TYR A 364 153.83 73.18 -78.19
C TYR A 364 155.15 72.44 -78.45
N LEU A 365 155.07 71.13 -78.73
CA LEU A 365 156.23 70.30 -79.08
C LEU A 365 156.85 70.73 -80.42
N ALA A 366 156.03 70.99 -81.45
CA ALA A 366 156.50 71.45 -82.75
C ALA A 366 157.21 72.82 -82.67
N ASN A 367 156.67 73.78 -81.90
CA ASN A 367 157.33 75.07 -81.69
C ASN A 367 158.64 74.97 -80.90
N ARG A 368 158.72 74.03 -79.94
CA ARG A 368 159.95 73.78 -79.19
C ARG A 368 161.05 73.23 -80.10
N GLU A 369 160.68 72.36 -81.04
CA GLU A 369 161.62 71.74 -81.98
C GLU A 369 162.19 72.76 -82.97
N ILE A 370 161.35 73.68 -83.48
CA ILE A 370 161.77 74.80 -84.33
C ILE A 370 162.76 75.72 -83.59
N LEU A 371 162.50 76.05 -82.32
CA LEU A 371 163.40 76.87 -81.51
C LEU A 371 164.76 76.18 -81.27
N THR A 372 164.79 74.86 -81.08
CA THR A 372 166.06 74.12 -80.95
C THR A 372 166.87 74.08 -82.25
N VAL A 373 166.23 73.98 -83.41
CA VAL A 373 166.91 74.01 -84.71
C VAL A 373 167.48 75.40 -85.00
N MET A 374 166.81 76.47 -84.58
CA MET A 374 167.33 77.84 -84.70
C MET A 374 168.56 78.08 -83.80
N GLY A 375 168.60 77.54 -82.58
CA GLY A 375 169.74 77.69 -81.68
C GLY A 375 171.03 77.00 -82.16
N GLN A 376 170.91 75.90 -82.91
CA GLN A 376 172.08 75.20 -83.48
C GLN A 376 172.65 75.92 -84.71
N SER A 377 171.81 76.64 -85.46
CA SER A 377 172.20 77.50 -86.59
C SER A 377 173.01 78.72 -86.17
N GLU A 378 172.72 79.31 -85.00
CA GLU A 378 173.51 80.43 -84.48
C GLU A 378 174.91 80.01 -84.01
N GLN A 379 175.07 78.77 -83.51
CA GLN A 379 176.37 78.26 -83.08
C GLN A 379 177.32 77.95 -84.25
N THR A 380 176.80 77.52 -85.41
CA THR A 380 177.60 77.36 -86.64
C THR A 380 178.10 78.70 -87.18
N LEU A 381 177.32 79.78 -87.05
CA LEU A 381 177.74 81.13 -87.46
C LEU A 381 178.81 81.73 -86.53
N HIS A 382 178.73 81.50 -85.22
CA HIS A 382 179.76 81.99 -84.29
C HIS A 382 181.11 81.27 -84.40
N ARG A 383 181.13 79.97 -84.72
CA ARG A 383 182.39 79.25 -84.94
C ARG A 383 183.10 79.65 -86.24
N ALA A 384 182.35 79.93 -87.31
CA ALA A 384 182.92 80.47 -88.56
C ALA A 384 183.58 81.84 -88.35
N ARG A 385 182.99 82.68 -87.49
CA ARG A 385 183.49 84.04 -87.21
C ARG A 385 184.74 84.06 -86.31
N GLY A 386 184.93 83.03 -85.46
CA GLY A 386 186.04 82.96 -84.51
C GLY A 386 187.40 82.59 -85.12
N VAL A 387 187.45 81.83 -86.22
CA VAL A 387 188.75 81.43 -86.82
C VAL A 387 189.23 82.44 -87.86
N ILE A 388 188.33 83.17 -88.53
CA ILE A 388 188.70 84.33 -89.36
C ILE A 388 189.43 85.40 -88.54
N SER A 389 189.12 85.55 -87.24
CA SER A 389 189.83 86.50 -86.37
C SER A 389 191.24 86.06 -85.94
N ARG A 390 191.64 84.79 -86.11
CA ARG A 390 193.03 84.36 -85.82
C ARG A 390 193.95 84.37 -87.05
N MET A 391 193.43 84.72 -88.23
CA MET A 391 194.25 85.05 -89.42
C MET A 391 194.85 86.46 -89.38
N ALA A 392 194.60 87.29 -88.35
CA ALA A 392 194.91 88.72 -88.38
C ALA A 392 195.93 89.25 -87.35
N ALA A 393 196.54 88.41 -86.51
CA ALA A 393 197.55 88.90 -85.55
C ALA A 393 198.71 87.90 -85.38
N HIS A 394 199.85 88.31 -85.95
CA HIS A 394 201.11 87.55 -86.17
C HIS A 394 200.99 86.67 -87.42
N GLY A 395 201.69 86.89 -88.52
CA GLY A 395 202.97 87.55 -88.74
C GLY A 395 203.65 86.79 -89.87
#